data_AF-A0A7W0LI36-F1
#
_entry.id   AF-A0A7W0LI36-F1
#
_cell.length_a   1.000
_cell.length_b   1.000
_cell.length_c   1.000
_cell.angle_alpha   90.00
_cell.angle_beta   90.00
_cell.angle_gamma   90.00
#
_symmetry.space_group_name_H-M   'P 1'
#
loop_
_entity.id
_entity.type
_entity.pdbx_description
1 polymer ?
#
loop_
_entity_poly.entity_id
_entity_poly.type
_entity_poly.pdbx_seq_one_letter_code
_entity_poly.pdbx_strand_id
1 'polypeptide(L)' 'MGDTMRALTDPWTLGGHQISNRLVLAPLAGIGNWFVRLQAKRHGAGLVVSEMVSSFGLKHGNERTVREFLRIHPDEHPVS' A
#
# COMPACT_ATOMS: atom_id res chain seq x y z
N MET A 1 21.77 16.28 -22.68
CA MET A 1 21.59 14.88 -22.23
C MET A 1 20.17 14.78 -21.72
N GLY A 2 19.26 14.28 -22.56
CA GLY A 2 17.83 14.28 -22.26
C GLY A 2 17.52 13.33 -21.11
N ASP A 3 16.88 13.85 -20.08
CA ASP A 3 16.29 13.04 -19.02
C ASP A 3 15.31 12.06 -19.67
N THR A 4 15.67 10.78 -19.70
CA THR A 4 14.80 9.75 -20.28
C THR A 4 13.71 9.51 -19.24
N MET A 5 12.61 10.24 -19.37
CA MET A 5 11.49 10.20 -18.44
C MET A 5 11.01 8.75 -18.31
N ARG A 6 11.09 8.21 -17.09
CA ARG A 6 10.65 6.85 -16.79
C ARG A 6 9.13 6.76 -16.97
N ALA A 7 8.66 5.72 -17.65
CA ALA A 7 7.23 5.50 -17.82
C ALA A 7 6.60 5.03 -16.50
N LEU A 8 5.31 5.36 -16.31
CA LEU A 8 4.56 4.91 -15.14
C LEU A 8 4.47 3.38 -15.07
N THR A 9 4.53 2.71 -16.22
CA THR A 9 4.49 1.25 -16.35
C THR A 9 5.84 0.58 -16.09
N ASP A 10 6.93 1.35 -15.96
CA ASP A 10 8.25 0.75 -15.75
C ASP A 10 8.35 0.17 -14.34
N PRO A 11 8.87 -1.06 -14.19
CA PRO A 11 9.11 -1.63 -12.88
C PRO A 11 10.27 -0.91 -12.17
N TRP A 12 10.35 -1.09 -10.85
CA TRP A 12 11.41 -0.53 -10.02
C TRP A 12 11.62 -1.35 -8.75
N THR A 13 12.76 -1.14 -8.10
CA THR A 13 13.10 -1.82 -6.85
C THR A 13 13.02 -0.85 -5.69
N LEU A 14 12.37 -1.25 -4.60
CA LEU A 14 12.28 -0.51 -3.35
C LEU A 14 12.64 -1.44 -2.19
N GLY A 15 13.69 -1.12 -1.43
CA GLY A 15 14.10 -1.93 -0.27
C GLY A 15 14.40 -3.40 -0.60
N GLY A 16 14.85 -3.69 -1.83
CA GLY A 16 15.09 -5.06 -2.31
C GLY A 16 13.86 -5.77 -2.90
N HIS A 17 12.67 -5.16 -2.84
CA HIS A 17 11.46 -5.70 -3.45
C HIS A 17 11.21 -5.12 -4.84
N GLN A 18 10.89 -5.97 -5.80
CA GLN A 18 10.48 -5.54 -7.13
C GLN A 18 9.01 -5.09 -7.13
N ILE A 19 8.75 -3.86 -7.55
CA ILE A 19 7.43 -3.30 -7.76
C ILE A 19 7.17 -3.24 -9.26
N SER A 20 6.01 -3.73 -9.69
CA SER A 20 5.70 -3.96 -11.10
C SER A 20 5.57 -2.68 -11.93
N ASN A 21 5.22 -1.55 -11.29
CA ASN A 21 5.08 -0.25 -11.93
C ASN A 21 5.21 0.88 -10.89
N ARG A 22 5.11 2.13 -11.35
CA ARG A 22 5.26 3.34 -10.53
C ARG A 22 3.93 3.89 -10.02
N LEU A 23 2.85 3.12 -10.11
CA LEU A 23 1.54 3.48 -9.56
C LEU A 23 1.44 2.94 -8.14
N VAL A 24 1.32 3.86 -7.18
CA VAL A 24 1.25 3.53 -5.75
C VAL A 24 -0.03 4.09 -5.16
N LEU A 25 -0.81 3.26 -4.47
CA LEU A 25 -1.89 3.76 -3.62
C LEU A 25 -1.27 4.32 -2.34
N ALA A 26 -1.37 5.64 -2.16
CA ALA A 26 -0.93 6.32 -0.96
C ALA A 26 -1.72 5.85 0.29
N PRO A 27 -1.17 6.00 1.50
CA PRO A 27 -1.93 5.77 2.73
C PRO A 27 -3.08 6.79 2.82
N LEU A 28 -4.29 6.33 3.15
CA LEU A 28 -5.49 7.15 3.20
C LEU A 28 -6.18 7.02 4.54
N ALA A 29 -6.31 8.09 5.32
CA ALA A 29 -6.94 8.04 6.63
C ALA A 29 -8.43 7.65 6.57
N GLY A 30 -8.81 6.57 7.25
CA GLY A 30 -10.20 6.14 7.45
C GLY A 30 -10.83 5.37 6.29
N ILE A 31 -10.13 5.26 5.16
CA ILE A 31 -10.60 4.53 3.97
C ILE A 31 -9.55 3.55 3.39
N GLY A 32 -8.28 3.62 3.80
CA GLY A 32 -7.19 2.77 3.34
C GLY A 32 -7.19 1.35 3.90
N ASN A 33 -8.35 0.78 4.20
CA ASN A 33 -8.47 -0.60 4.67
C ASN A 33 -8.19 -1.62 3.54
N TRP A 34 -8.18 -2.92 3.88
CA TRP A 34 -7.81 -3.99 2.96
C TRP A 34 -8.69 -4.09 1.71
N PHE A 35 -9.98 -3.69 1.75
CA PHE A 35 -10.84 -3.82 0.59
C PHE A 35 -10.44 -2.81 -0.51
N VAL A 36 -10.12 -1.56 -0.12
CA VAL A 36 -9.72 -0.50 -1.06
C VAL A 36 -8.39 -0.87 -1.70
N ARG A 37 -7.43 -1.32 -0.88
CA ARG A 37 -6.12 -1.75 -1.36
C ARG A 37 -6.21 -2.94 -2.31
N LEU A 38 -7.05 -3.93 -2.00
CA LEU A 38 -7.30 -5.05 -2.90
C LEU A 38 -7.87 -4.59 -4.24
N GLN A 39 -8.80 -3.62 -4.27
CA GLN A 39 -9.28 -3.06 -5.53
C GLN A 39 -8.18 -2.32 -6.28
N ALA A 40 -7.36 -1.52 -5.59
CA ALA A 40 -6.24 -0.83 -6.22
C ALA A 40 -5.26 -1.82 -6.88
N LYS A 41 -4.95 -2.95 -6.22
CA LYS A 41 -4.15 -4.04 -6.80
C LYS A 41 -4.83 -4.63 -8.03
N ARG A 42 -6.12 -4.94 -7.96
CA ARG A 42 -6.91 -5.46 -9.10
C ARG A 42 -6.90 -4.51 -10.30
N HIS A 43 -6.85 -3.21 -10.06
CA HIS A 43 -6.80 -2.18 -11.11
C HIS A 43 -5.38 -1.75 -11.51
N GLY A 44 -4.35 -2.46 -11.04
CA GLY A 44 -2.99 -2.32 -11.56
C GLY A 44 -2.03 -1.50 -10.70
N ALA A 45 -2.36 -1.16 -9.45
CA ALA A 45 -1.38 -0.57 -8.54
C ALA A 45 -0.18 -1.52 -8.33
N GLY A 46 1.03 -1.01 -8.54
CA GLY A 46 2.26 -1.74 -8.30
C GLY A 46 2.47 -2.00 -6.82
N LEU A 47 2.20 -1.00 -5.99
CA LEU A 47 2.29 -1.04 -4.53
C LEU A 47 1.05 -0.43 -3.90
N VAL A 48 0.59 -1.00 -2.80
CA VAL A 48 -0.44 -0.39 -1.94
C VAL A 48 0.14 -0.16 -0.55
N VAL A 49 -0.32 0.89 0.12
CA VAL A 49 0.07 1.19 1.49
C VAL A 49 -1.13 0.99 2.40
N SER A 50 -0.88 0.41 3.58
CA SER A 50 -1.87 0.20 4.62
C SER A 50 -2.54 1.50 5.08
N GLU A 51 -3.60 1.33 5.89
CA GLU A 51 -4.29 2.42 6.55
C GLU A 51 -3.33 3.28 7.40
N MET A 52 -3.65 4.55 7.63
CA MET A 52 -2.91 5.35 8.61
C MET A 52 -3.15 4.80 10.03
N VAL A 53 -2.22 3.97 10.49
CA VAL A 53 -2.29 3.36 11.82
C VAL A 53 -1.66 4.26 12.88
N SER A 54 -2.44 4.62 13.90
CA SER A 54 -1.95 5.36 15.07
C SER A 54 -1.09 4.45 15.97
N SER A 55 0.12 4.89 16.28
CA SER A 55 0.97 4.24 17.28
C SER A 55 0.35 4.21 18.68
N PHE A 56 -0.46 5.22 19.03
CA PHE A 56 -1.20 5.25 20.30
C PHE A 56 -2.35 4.25 20.29
N GLY A 57 -3.02 4.09 19.14
CA GLY A 57 -4.04 3.05 18.93
C GLY A 57 -3.48 1.65 19.10
N LEU A 58 -2.28 1.40 18.56
CA LEU A 58 -1.54 0.15 18.78
C LEU A 58 -1.16 -0.04 20.26
N LYS A 59 -0.55 0.97 20.89
CA LYS A 59 -0.09 0.91 22.28
C LYS A 59 -1.21 0.57 23.26
N HIS A 60 -2.43 1.08 23.05
CA HIS A 60 -3.56 0.87 23.94
C HIS A 60 -4.51 -0.23 23.47
N GLY A 61 -4.12 -1.02 22.46
CA GLY A 61 -4.94 -2.14 21.98
C GLY A 61 -6.30 -1.72 21.44
N ASN A 62 -6.37 -0.56 20.75
CA ASN A 62 -7.61 -0.10 20.16
C ASN A 62 -8.20 -1.19 19.24
N GLU A 63 -9.43 -1.61 19.53
CA GLU A 63 -10.04 -2.77 18.88
C GLU A 63 -10.10 -2.62 17.36
N ARG A 64 -10.45 -1.43 16.88
CA ARG A 64 -10.53 -1.12 15.45
C ARG A 64 -9.16 -1.20 14.78
N THR A 65 -8.13 -0.68 15.44
CA THR A 65 -6.75 -0.76 14.93
C THR A 65 -6.32 -2.21 14.76
N VAL A 66 -6.52 -3.04 15.80
CA VAL A 66 -6.07 -4.43 15.80
C VAL A 66 -6.89 -5.30 14.83
N ARG A 67 -8.21 -5.12 14.79
CA ARG A 67 -9.10 -6.00 14.00
C ARG A 67 -9.30 -5.55 12.55
N GLU A 68 -9.24 -4.25 12.27
CA GLU A 68 -9.53 -3.70 10.95
C GLU A 68 -8.28 -3.16 10.27
N PHE A 69 -7.54 -2.25 10.90
CA PHE A 69 -6.48 -1.50 10.21
C PHE A 69 -5.25 -2.35 9.92
N LEU A 70 -4.90 -3.25 10.84
CA LEU A 70 -3.78 -4.19 10.67
C LEU A 70 -4.10 -5.39 9.77
N ARG A 71 -5.35 -5.52 9.30
CA ARG A 71 -5.72 -6.65 8.45
C ARG A 71 -5.05 -6.51 7.09
N ILE A 72 -4.30 -7.53 6.70
CA ILE A 72 -3.69 -7.68 5.38
C ILE A 72 -4.33 -8.85 4.62
N HIS A 73 -4.73 -8.63 3.37
CA HIS A 73 -5.23 -9.70 2.49
C HIS A 73 -4.07 -10.35 1.73
N PRO A 74 -3.98 -11.68 1.59
CA PRO A 74 -2.87 -12.34 0.89
C PRO A 74 -2.62 -11.85 -0.54
N ASP A 75 -3.69 -11.50 -1.25
CA ASP A 75 -3.60 -11.04 -2.64
C ASP A 75 -3.22 -9.56 -2.80
N GLU A 76 -3.04 -8.81 -1.71
CA GLU A 76 -2.72 -7.38 -1.82
C GLU A 76 -1.20 -7.08 -1.89
N HIS A 77 -0.36 -8.11 -1.81
CA HIS A 77 1.10 -7.95 -1.92
C HIS A 77 1.57 -7.48 -3.32
N PRO A 78 2.66 -6.68 -3.39
CA PRO A 78 3.36 -6.06 -2.28
C PRO A 78 2.53 -4.95 -1.60
N VAL A 79 2.59 -4.92 -0.27
CA VAL A 79 1.91 -3.94 0.60
C VAL A 79 2.89 -3.47 1.68
N SER A 80 2.80 -2.19 2.04
CA SER A 80 3.57 -1.55 3.12
C SER A 80 2.71 -1.14 4.31
#